data_AF-A0A945SJP4-F1
#
_entry.id   AF-A0A945SJP4-F1
#
_cell.length_a   1.000
_cell.length_b   1.000
_cell.length_c   1.000
_cell.angle_alpha   90.00
_cell.angle_beta   90.00
_cell.angle_gamma   90.00
#
_symmetry.space_group_name_H-M   'P 1'
#
loop_
_entity.id
_entity.type
_entity.pdbx_description
1 polymer ?
#
loop_
_entity_poly.entity_id
_entity_poly.type
_entity_poly.pdbx_seq_one_letter_code
_entity_poly.pdbx_strand_id
1 'polypeptide(L)'
;MITDDLMVEFYQTVQQYGEELSAAFSSKDWEQVHKVSHNIKGCGAPFGHPRLSELGAMVCERVDEGEQDSVGVVVGELLAEINGFPA
;
A
#
# COMPACT_ATOMS: atom_id res chain seq x y z
N MET A 1 3.93 17.70 -15.17
CA MET A 1 4.24 16.52 -16.01
C MET A 1 5.11 15.63 -15.15
N ILE A 2 4.72 14.37 -14.96
CA ILE A 2 5.56 13.40 -14.27
C ILE A 2 6.73 13.06 -15.20
N THR A 3 7.96 13.07 -14.69
CA THR A 3 9.16 12.67 -15.44
C THR A 3 9.46 11.19 -15.21
N ASP A 4 10.23 10.58 -16.11
CA ASP A 4 10.61 9.17 -16.00
C ASP A 4 11.39 8.90 -14.70
N ASP A 5 12.30 9.79 -14.32
CA ASP A 5 13.05 9.69 -13.06
C ASP A 5 12.12 9.68 -11.83
N LEU A 6 11.07 10.52 -11.86
CA LEU A 6 10.11 10.62 -10.77
C LEU A 6 9.20 9.37 -10.71
N MET A 7 8.90 8.73 -11.85
CA MET A 7 8.23 7.42 -11.87
C MET A 7 9.10 6.32 -11.27
N VAL A 8 10.41 6.33 -11.55
CA VAL A 8 11.35 5.36 -10.97
C VAL A 8 11.38 5.49 -9.44
N GLU A 9 11.52 6.71 -8.92
CA GLU A 9 11.47 6.96 -7.47
C GLU A 9 10.13 6.52 -6.86
N PHE A 10 9.02 6.77 -7.56
CA PHE A 10 7.70 6.31 -7.14
C PHE A 10 7.63 4.79 -7.04
N TYR A 11 8.05 4.05 -8.07
CA TYR A 11 8.00 2.59 -8.05
C TYR A 11 8.88 2.01 -6.93
N GLN A 12 10.10 2.53 -6.76
CA GLN A 12 10.98 2.13 -5.67
C GLN A 12 10.35 2.38 -4.30
N THR A 13 9.73 3.55 -4.11
CA THR A 13 9.05 3.91 -2.86
C THR A 13 7.88 2.97 -2.57
N VAL A 14 7.06 2.67 -3.59
CA VAL A 14 5.90 1.79 -3.42
C VAL A 14 6.31 0.34 -3.18
N GLN A 15 7.39 -0.14 -3.80
CA GLN A 15 7.98 -1.45 -3.49
C GLN A 15 8.43 -1.52 -2.03
N GLN A 16 9.13 -0.50 -1.54
CA GLN A 16 9.54 -0.43 -0.13
C GLN A 16 8.33 -0.47 0.81
N TYR A 17 7.26 0.26 0.50
CA TYR A 17 6.02 0.17 1.29
C TYR A 17 5.37 -1.21 1.23
N GLY A 18 5.46 -1.92 0.10
CA GLY A 18 5.00 -3.30 0.00
C GLY A 18 5.75 -4.24 0.93
N GLU A 19 7.07 -4.13 1.00
CA GLU A 19 7.90 -4.90 1.92
C GLU A 19 7.57 -4.60 3.40
N GLU A 20 7.46 -3.30 3.74
CA GLU A 20 7.09 -2.85 5.09
C GLU A 20 5.69 -3.34 5.49
N LEU A 21 4.71 -3.26 4.57
CA LEU A 21 3.33 -3.70 4.80
C LEU A 21 3.26 -5.22 5.02
N SER A 22 3.97 -5.99 4.18
CA SER A 22 4.04 -7.45 4.29
C SER A 22 4.64 -7.90 5.63
N ALA A 23 5.73 -7.25 6.06
CA ALA A 23 6.37 -7.51 7.35
C ALA A 23 5.47 -7.14 8.54
N ALA A 24 4.84 -5.97 8.50
CA ALA A 24 3.90 -5.51 9.53
C ALA A 24 2.69 -6.45 9.66
N PHE A 25 2.09 -6.83 8.53
CA PHE A 25 0.95 -7.73 8.50
C PHE A 25 1.30 -9.12 9.03
N SER A 26 2.45 -9.68 8.63
CA SER A 26 2.94 -10.98 9.13
C SER A 26 3.18 -10.97 10.64
N SER A 27 3.56 -9.82 11.19
CA SER A 27 3.81 -9.62 12.63
C SER A 27 2.55 -9.22 13.40
N LYS A 28 1.40 -9.06 12.73
CA LYS A 28 0.14 -8.51 13.29
C LYS A 28 0.33 -7.14 13.95
N ASP A 29 1.26 -6.35 13.44
CA ASP A 29 1.49 -4.98 13.89
C ASP A 29 0.48 -4.05 13.19
N TRP A 30 -0.73 -4.01 13.72
CA TRP A 30 -1.85 -3.28 13.10
C TRP A 30 -1.62 -1.77 13.04
N GLU A 31 -0.89 -1.20 13.99
CA GLU A 31 -0.50 0.21 13.97
C GLU A 31 0.42 0.49 12.78
N GLN A 32 1.43 -0.36 12.58
CA GLN A 32 2.32 -0.22 11.43
C GLN A 32 1.61 -0.54 10.10
N VAL A 33 0.72 -1.53 10.05
CA VAL A 33 -0.12 -1.82 8.87
C VAL A 33 -0.92 -0.59 8.47
N HIS A 34 -1.59 0.07 9.43
CA HIS A 34 -2.35 1.29 9.18
C HIS A 34 -1.46 2.42 8.65
N LYS A 35 -0.33 2.67 9.32
CA LYS A 35 0.62 3.73 8.96
C LYS A 35 1.18 3.56 7.55
N VAL A 36 1.62 2.36 7.18
CA VAL A 36 2.15 2.09 5.83
C VAL A 36 1.05 2.24 4.78
N SER A 37 -0.15 1.72 5.07
CA SER A 37 -1.31 1.84 4.16
C SER A 37 -1.74 3.29 3.95
N HIS A 38 -1.64 4.12 4.99
CA HIS A 38 -1.88 5.57 4.90
C HIS A 38 -0.90 6.27 3.96
N ASN A 39 0.38 5.88 4.00
CA ASN A 39 1.38 6.41 3.07
C ASN A 39 1.06 5.98 1.62
N ILE A 40 0.77 4.69 1.42
CA ILE A 40 0.42 4.15 0.09
C ILE A 40 -0.83 4.85 -0.48
N LYS A 41 -1.84 5.08 0.36
CA LYS A 41 -3.06 5.86 0.02
C LYS A 41 -2.70 7.21 -0.59
N GLY A 42 -1.73 7.92 -0.01
CA GLY A 42 -1.29 9.24 -0.46
C GLY A 42 -0.45 9.24 -1.74
N CYS A 43 0.19 8.11 -2.10
CA CYS A 43 1.18 8.07 -3.17
C CYS A 43 0.63 7.66 -4.54
N GLY A 44 -0.42 6.84 -4.63
CA GLY A 44 -0.86 6.27 -5.92
C GLY A 44 -1.50 7.26 -6.91
N ALA A 45 -2.51 8.01 -6.46
CA ALA A 45 -3.32 8.86 -7.33
C ALA A 45 -2.54 9.97 -8.08
N PRO A 46 -1.57 10.69 -7.45
CA PRO A 46 -0.76 11.70 -8.16
C PRO A 46 0.06 11.14 -9.33
N PHE A 47 0.36 9.84 -9.31
CA PHE A 47 1.18 9.14 -10.29
C PHE A 47 0.36 8.33 -11.31
N GLY A 48 -0.96 8.45 -11.30
CA GLY A 48 -1.84 7.73 -12.23
C GLY A 48 -2.21 6.31 -11.79
N HIS A 49 -1.98 5.97 -10.51
CA HIS A 49 -2.32 4.67 -9.91
C HIS A 49 -3.43 4.81 -8.85
N PRO A 50 -4.67 5.21 -9.24
CA PRO A 50 -5.75 5.45 -8.27
C PRO A 50 -6.14 4.19 -7.48
N ARG A 51 -6.06 3.02 -8.12
CA ARG A 51 -6.35 1.73 -7.46
C ARG A 51 -5.42 1.45 -6.28
N LEU A 52 -4.16 1.84 -6.38
CA LEU A 52 -3.21 1.73 -5.28
C LEU A 52 -3.66 2.60 -4.09
N SER A 53 -4.12 3.82 -4.37
CA SER A 53 -4.66 4.72 -3.34
C SER A 53 -5.94 4.19 -2.69
N GLU A 54 -6.83 3.60 -3.48
CA GLU A 54 -8.08 3.00 -3.02
C GLU A 54 -7.83 1.80 -2.10
N LEU A 55 -6.96 0.87 -2.51
CA LEU A 55 -6.59 -0.29 -1.71
C LEU A 55 -5.92 0.12 -0.40
N GLY A 56 -5.02 1.11 -0.41
CA GLY A 56 -4.43 1.66 0.82
C GLY A 56 -5.48 2.25 1.77
N ALA A 57 -6.50 2.95 1.24
CA ALA A 57 -7.61 3.45 2.05
C ALA A 57 -8.45 2.32 2.65
N MET A 58 -8.77 1.29 1.87
CA MET A 58 -9.53 0.13 2.32
C MET A 58 -8.83 -0.67 3.43
N VAL A 59 -7.50 -0.72 3.43
CA VAL A 59 -6.74 -1.32 4.53
C VAL A 59 -6.86 -0.46 5.79
N CYS A 60 -6.66 0.86 5.71
CA CYS A 60 -6.84 1.76 6.85
C CYS A 60 -8.23 1.61 7.47
N GLU A 61 -9.28 1.65 6.65
CA GLU A 61 -10.67 1.52 7.10
C GLU A 61 -10.91 0.21 7.86
N ARG A 62 -10.46 -0.94 7.32
CA ARG A 62 -10.65 -2.24 7.99
C ARG A 62 -9.84 -2.37 9.28
N VAL A 63 -8.65 -1.78 9.34
CA VAL A 63 -7.85 -1.75 10.56
C VAL A 63 -8.54 -0.89 11.62
N ASP A 64 -9.06 0.28 11.24
CA ASP A 64 -9.79 1.19 12.13
C ASP A 64 -11.11 0.59 12.65
N GLU A 65 -11.79 -0.22 11.83
CA GLU A 65 -13.01 -0.95 12.21
C GLU A 65 -12.72 -2.19 13.10
N GLY A 66 -11.46 -2.58 13.26
CA GLY A 66 -11.05 -3.74 14.04
C GLY A 66 -11.36 -5.07 13.37
N GLU A 67 -11.72 -5.08 12.08
CA GLU A 67 -12.02 -6.29 11.31
C GLU A 67 -10.74 -6.98 10.81
N GLN A 68 -9.86 -7.37 11.74
CA GLN A 68 -8.52 -7.89 11.42
C GLN A 68 -8.55 -9.15 10.53
N ASP A 69 -9.62 -9.97 10.61
CA ASP A 69 -9.81 -11.13 9.74
C ASP A 69 -10.09 -10.74 8.28
N SER A 70 -10.70 -9.58 8.02
CA SER A 70 -11.02 -9.09 6.68
C SER A 70 -9.88 -8.23 6.07
N VAL A 71 -8.99 -7.69 6.91
CA VAL A 71 -7.79 -6.92 6.49
C VAL A 71 -6.90 -7.75 5.56
N GLY A 72 -6.75 -9.05 5.81
CA GLY A 72 -5.83 -9.90 5.05
C GLY A 72 -6.15 -10.02 3.56
N VAL A 73 -7.42 -9.98 3.18
CA VAL A 73 -7.82 -10.03 1.77
C VAL A 73 -7.33 -8.77 1.04
N VAL A 74 -7.57 -7.60 1.64
CA VAL A 74 -7.21 -6.31 1.03
C VAL A 74 -5.71 -6.10 1.04
N VAL A 75 -5.01 -6.49 2.10
CA VAL A 75 -3.54 -6.47 2.13
C VAL A 75 -2.97 -7.36 1.02
N GLY A 76 -3.53 -8.55 0.81
CA GLY A 76 -3.14 -9.43 -0.29
C GLY A 76 -3.33 -8.77 -1.67
N GLU A 77 -4.48 -8.13 -1.90
CA GLU A 77 -4.74 -7.40 -3.14
C GLU A 77 -3.79 -6.20 -3.33
N LEU A 78 -3.53 -5.44 -2.26
CA LEU A 78 -2.60 -4.31 -2.29
C LEU A 78 -1.18 -4.76 -2.63
N LEU A 79 -0.69 -5.82 -1.99
CA LEU A 79 0.63 -6.38 -2.29
C LEU A 79 0.71 -6.93 -3.73
N ALA A 80 -0.36 -7.53 -4.23
CA ALA A 80 -0.41 -8.00 -5.62
C ALA A 80 -0.35 -6.84 -6.63
N GLU A 81 -1.04 -5.74 -6.36
CA GLU A 81 -0.98 -4.51 -7.18
C GLU A 81 0.45 -3.93 -7.17
N ILE A 82 1.07 -3.81 -6.00
CA ILE A 82 2.45 -3.31 -5.84
C ILE A 82 3.46 -4.18 -6.61
N ASN A 83 3.37 -5.51 -6.45
CA ASN A 83 4.24 -6.46 -7.15
C ASN A 83 4.05 -6.47 -8.68
N GLY A 84 2.96 -5.86 -9.18
CA GLY A 84 2.74 -5.67 -10.61
C GLY A 84 3.51 -4.50 -11.21
N PHE A 85 4.10 -3.62 -10.39
CA PHE A 85 4.89 -2.49 -10.86
C PHE A 85 6.30 -2.91 -11.29
N PRO A 86 6.89 -2.19 -12.27
CA PRO A 86 8.27 -2.43 -12.66
C PRO A 86 9.21 -2.18 -11.48
N ALA A 87 10.24 -3.02 -11.38
CA ALA A 87 11.33 -2.91 -10.41
C ALA A 87 12.36 -1.85 -10.82
#